data_AF-A0A7V4W8S7-F1
#
_entry.id   AF-A0A7V4W8S7-F1
#
_cell.length_a   1.000
_cell.length_b   1.000
_cell.length_c   1.000
_cell.angle_alpha   90.00
_cell.angle_beta   90.00
_cell.angle_gamma   90.00
#
_symmetry.space_group_name_H-M   'P 1'
#
loop_
_entity.id
_entity.type
_entity.pdbx_description
1 polymer ?
#
loop_
_entity_poly.entity_id
_entity_poly.type
_entity_poly.pdbx_seq_one_letter_code
_entity_poly.pdbx_strand_id
1 'polypeptide(L)'
;MSSIGNGIALTIPIFVILATFGRTSASAATSVAYNKVKAAGVWLNLVTVNLNDPNVCVTPAISKWGIGSCESFRSILRRTRPAAAIDGTFFCTRTLKPTGDIVIDRRLVWKGYLGVAIAVRENRFISFLPSNRSDLYRWSDFDNVLGAGPSLVRDGKIVVVPRLEGFKSSVHYTKRIRAAVGLTYTNKLLLAVTTRPVYLS
;
A
#
# COMPACT_ATOMS: atom_id res chain seq x y z
N MET A 1 28.67 70.66 -42.30
CA MET A 1 28.00 69.60 -43.08
C MET A 1 27.60 68.49 -42.11
N SER A 2 26.29 68.21 -42.04
CA SER A 2 25.63 66.95 -41.63
C SER A 2 26.07 66.23 -40.35
N SER A 3 25.23 65.68 -39.48
CA SER A 3 23.79 65.54 -39.35
C SER A 3 23.60 64.57 -38.17
N ILE A 4 22.78 64.95 -37.19
CA ILE A 4 21.80 64.11 -36.48
C ILE A 4 22.29 62.84 -35.74
N GLY A 5 22.00 62.81 -34.43
CA GLY A 5 21.99 61.61 -33.61
C GLY A 5 21.36 61.85 -32.24
N ASN A 6 20.12 62.32 -32.19
CA ASN A 6 19.33 62.43 -30.94
C ASN A 6 18.94 61.02 -30.47
N GLY A 7 19.73 60.43 -29.58
CA GLY A 7 19.37 59.21 -28.84
C GLY A 7 18.55 59.58 -27.60
N ILE A 8 17.23 59.43 -27.67
CA ILE A 8 16.34 59.48 -26.51
C ILE A 8 16.54 58.18 -25.73
N ALA A 9 17.20 58.25 -24.58
CA ALA A 9 17.29 57.14 -23.64
C ALA A 9 15.94 56.97 -22.92
N LEU A 10 15.13 56.02 -23.38
CA LEU A 10 13.92 55.56 -22.70
C LEU A 10 14.30 54.61 -21.56
N THR A 11 14.48 55.15 -20.35
CA THR A 11 14.59 54.35 -19.13
C THR A 11 13.21 53.80 -18.76
N ILE A 12 12.98 52.51 -19.01
CA ILE A 12 11.81 51.78 -18.51
C ILE A 12 12.06 51.50 -17.02
N PRO A 13 11.23 51.99 -16.08
CA PRO A 13 11.34 51.56 -14.69
C PRO A 13 10.87 50.11 -14.61
N ILE A 14 11.81 49.18 -14.42
CA ILE A 14 11.48 47.80 -14.08
C ILE A 14 10.88 47.81 -12.67
N PHE A 15 9.56 47.69 -12.60
CA PHE A 15 8.83 47.38 -11.39
C PHE A 15 9.10 45.91 -11.03
N VAL A 16 10.09 45.64 -10.18
CA VAL A 16 10.25 44.32 -9.57
C VAL A 16 9.17 44.19 -8.49
N ILE A 17 8.01 43.65 -8.87
CA ILE A 17 7.04 43.14 -7.89
C ILE A 17 7.69 41.91 -7.28
N LEU A 18 8.29 42.11 -6.10
CA LEU A 18 8.73 41.02 -5.24
C LEU A 18 7.47 40.33 -4.70
N ALA A 19 6.94 39.38 -5.48
CA ALA A 19 5.88 38.51 -5.01
C ALA A 19 6.44 37.70 -3.85
N THR A 20 6.11 38.13 -2.63
CA THR A 20 6.30 37.32 -1.43
C THR A 20 5.47 36.06 -1.62
N PHE A 21 6.11 34.97 -2.05
CA PHE A 21 5.52 33.65 -1.94
C PHE A 21 5.31 33.41 -0.45
N GLY A 22 4.07 33.67 -0.01
CA GLY A 22 3.58 33.24 1.28
C GLY A 22 3.93 31.76 1.40
N ARG A 23 4.62 31.42 2.48
CA ARG A 23 4.84 30.03 2.86
C ARG A 23 3.46 29.41 3.00
N THR A 24 2.98 28.75 1.95
CA THR A 24 1.94 27.73 2.09
C THR A 24 2.54 26.72 3.05
N SER A 25 2.09 26.78 4.30
CA SER A 25 2.25 25.70 5.25
C SER A 25 1.49 24.52 4.66
N ALA A 26 2.14 23.79 3.76
CA ALA A 26 1.75 22.43 3.45
C ALA A 26 1.74 21.73 4.81
N SER A 27 0.55 21.36 5.28
CA SER A 27 0.42 20.44 6.40
C SER A 27 1.39 19.31 6.12
N ALA A 28 2.44 19.20 6.93
CA ALA A 28 3.42 18.14 6.79
C ALA A 28 2.66 16.84 7.05
N ALA A 29 2.14 16.25 5.98
CA ALA A 29 1.40 15.01 6.07
C ALA A 29 2.40 13.97 6.54
N THR A 30 2.26 13.54 7.80
CA THR A 30 3.08 12.46 8.34
C THR A 30 2.98 11.28 7.39
N SER A 31 4.13 10.76 6.94
CA SER A 31 4.20 9.66 5.96
C SER A 31 3.40 8.44 6.43
N VAL A 32 3.38 8.23 7.75
CA VAL A 32 2.67 7.15 8.43
C VAL A 32 2.00 7.71 9.68
N ALA A 33 0.72 7.44 9.89
CA ALA A 33 -0.04 7.84 11.06
C ALA A 33 -0.80 6.64 11.67
N TYR A 34 -0.79 6.52 13.00
CA TYR A 34 -1.56 5.53 13.74
C TYR A 34 -2.74 6.19 14.44
N ASN A 35 -3.92 5.55 14.35
CA ASN A 35 -5.13 5.97 15.06
C ASN A 35 -5.92 4.75 15.54
N LYS A 36 -6.64 4.90 16.66
CA LYS A 36 -7.75 4.01 16.99
C LYS A 36 -9.04 4.58 16.43
N VAL A 37 -9.70 3.83 15.57
CA VAL A 37 -10.92 4.28 14.88
C VAL A 37 -12.08 3.36 15.24
N LYS A 38 -13.26 3.93 15.48
CA LYS A 38 -14.50 3.16 15.67
C LYS A 38 -15.31 3.21 14.37
N ALA A 39 -15.59 2.06 13.77
CA ALA A 39 -16.41 1.93 12.57
C ALA A 39 -17.41 0.78 12.74
N ALA A 40 -18.67 0.99 12.34
CA ALA A 40 -19.75 0.01 12.54
C ALA A 40 -19.80 -0.58 13.97
N GLY A 41 -19.53 0.26 14.98
CA GLY A 41 -19.48 -0.14 16.38
C GLY A 41 -18.25 -0.96 16.81
N VAL A 42 -17.30 -1.24 15.92
CA VAL A 42 -16.07 -2.00 16.18
C VAL A 42 -14.86 -1.06 16.22
N TRP A 43 -14.00 -1.22 17.22
CA TRP A 43 -12.72 -0.51 17.27
C TRP A 43 -11.66 -1.19 16.40
N LEU A 44 -10.84 -0.37 15.74
CA LEU A 44 -9.79 -0.76 14.82
C LEU A 44 -8.49 -0.08 15.22
N ASN A 45 -7.39 -0.82 15.19
CA ASN A 45 -6.07 -0.23 15.04
C ASN A 45 -5.89 0.09 13.56
N LEU A 46 -5.75 1.38 13.22
CA LEU A 46 -5.61 1.84 11.84
C LEU A 46 -4.29 2.56 11.67
N VAL A 47 -3.45 2.04 10.78
CA VAL A 47 -2.31 2.78 10.24
C VAL A 47 -2.72 3.33 8.88
N THR A 48 -2.48 4.62 8.66
CA THR A 48 -2.66 5.30 7.38
C THR A 48 -1.30 5.70 6.86
N VAL A 49 -0.97 5.30 5.63
CA VAL A 49 0.30 5.61 4.97
C VAL A 49 0.00 6.52 3.78
N ASN A 50 0.69 7.66 3.70
CA ASN A 50 0.57 8.61 2.59
C ASN A 50 1.45 8.17 1.42
N LEU A 51 0.87 7.59 0.37
CA LEU A 51 1.64 7.11 -0.79
C LEU A 51 2.11 8.25 -1.72
N ASN A 52 1.65 9.48 -1.47
CA ASN A 52 2.17 10.66 -2.16
C ASN A 52 3.50 11.15 -1.58
N ASP A 53 3.92 10.64 -0.41
CA ASP A 53 5.25 10.90 0.13
C ASP A 53 6.29 10.05 -0.63
N PRO A 54 7.27 10.67 -1.31
CA PRO A 54 8.27 9.93 -2.08
C PRO A 54 9.17 9.02 -1.22
N ASN A 55 9.24 9.25 0.10
CA ASN A 55 10.05 8.45 1.02
C ASN A 55 9.35 7.17 1.49
N VAL A 56 8.09 6.95 1.12
CA VAL A 56 7.36 5.74 1.48
C VAL A 56 7.72 4.60 0.53
N CYS A 57 8.10 3.46 1.13
CA CYS A 57 8.26 2.19 0.42
C CYS A 57 7.29 1.16 1.01
N VAL A 58 6.63 0.39 0.13
CA VAL A 58 5.72 -0.70 0.49
C VAL A 58 6.29 -2.00 -0.07
N THR A 59 6.73 -2.88 0.81
CA THR A 59 7.35 -4.16 0.45
C THR A 59 6.89 -5.29 1.37
N PRO A 60 6.69 -6.52 0.86
CA PRO A 60 6.62 -7.71 1.68
C PRO A 60 7.91 -7.91 2.49
N ALA A 61 7.77 -8.56 3.63
CA ALA A 61 8.88 -9.15 4.37
C ALA A 61 8.62 -10.64 4.53
N ILE A 62 9.67 -11.44 4.31
CA ILE A 62 9.64 -12.89 4.50
C ILE A 62 10.50 -13.28 5.71
N SER A 63 10.30 -14.50 6.19
CA SER A 63 11.13 -15.08 7.23
C SER A 63 12.60 -15.08 6.85
N LYS A 64 13.48 -14.92 7.84
CA LYS A 64 14.94 -14.81 7.71
C LYS A 64 15.55 -15.91 6.84
N TRP A 65 15.04 -17.13 6.93
CA TRP A 65 15.55 -18.30 6.21
C TRP A 65 14.72 -18.64 4.96
N GLY A 66 13.85 -17.72 4.52
CA GLY A 66 13.09 -17.81 3.28
C GLY A 66 11.88 -18.74 3.36
N ILE A 67 11.34 -19.06 2.18
CA ILE A 67 10.11 -19.85 2.04
C ILE A 67 10.27 -21.24 2.64
N GLY A 68 9.27 -21.70 3.41
CA GLY A 68 9.35 -22.96 4.13
C GLY A 68 10.00 -22.86 5.50
N SER A 69 10.34 -21.64 5.94
CA SER A 69 10.76 -21.34 7.31
C SER A 69 9.81 -20.35 7.99
N CYS A 70 9.82 -20.30 9.32
CA CYS A 70 9.07 -19.33 10.10
C CYS A 70 9.98 -18.59 11.08
N GLU A 71 9.58 -17.39 11.46
CA GLU A 71 10.11 -16.67 12.60
C GLU A 71 8.97 -15.86 13.23
N SER A 72 9.17 -15.36 14.45
CA SER A 72 8.15 -14.51 15.08
C SER A 72 8.01 -13.18 14.35
N PHE A 73 6.79 -12.61 14.35
CA PHE A 73 6.55 -11.27 13.79
C PHE A 73 7.51 -10.23 14.38
N ARG A 74 7.77 -10.30 15.70
CA ARG A 74 8.75 -9.44 16.38
C ARG A 74 10.17 -9.59 15.82
N SER A 75 10.59 -10.79 15.45
CA SER A 75 11.90 -11.01 14.83
C SER A 75 12.01 -10.31 13.46
N ILE A 76 10.97 -10.41 12.63
CA ILE A 76 10.88 -9.67 11.36
C ILE A 76 10.99 -8.18 11.61
N LEU A 77 10.18 -7.61 12.52
CA LEU A 77 10.19 -6.18 12.83
C LEU A 77 11.57 -5.67 13.28
N ARG A 78 12.28 -6.43 14.12
CA ARG A 78 13.62 -6.03 14.57
C ARG A 78 14.62 -5.97 13.42
N ARG A 79 14.52 -6.89 12.46
CA ARG A 79 15.48 -6.97 11.35
C ARG A 79 15.14 -6.01 10.21
N THR A 80 13.87 -5.83 9.89
CA THR A 80 13.41 -4.99 8.77
C THR A 80 13.14 -3.54 9.19
N ARG A 81 12.99 -3.27 10.49
CA ARG A 81 12.79 -1.94 11.09
C ARG A 81 11.76 -1.07 10.34
N PRO A 82 10.54 -1.59 10.06
CA PRO A 82 9.57 -0.84 9.28
C PRO A 82 8.95 0.28 10.12
N ALA A 83 8.50 1.36 9.47
CA ALA A 83 7.72 2.41 10.13
C ALA A 83 6.35 1.89 10.61
N ALA A 84 5.76 0.95 9.86
CA ALA A 84 4.57 0.20 10.25
C ALA A 84 4.56 -1.16 9.55
N ALA A 85 3.90 -2.13 10.16
CA ALA A 85 3.74 -3.47 9.60
C ALA A 85 2.42 -4.09 10.04
N ILE A 86 1.93 -5.00 9.21
CA ILE A 86 0.77 -5.85 9.45
C ILE A 86 1.13 -7.28 9.03
N ASP A 87 0.41 -8.28 9.52
CA ASP A 87 0.52 -9.63 9.01
C ASP A 87 0.09 -9.70 7.53
N GLY A 88 0.70 -10.64 6.80
CA GLY A 88 0.61 -10.72 5.35
C GLY A 88 -0.28 -11.85 4.85
N THR A 89 0.29 -12.70 4.01
CA THR A 89 -0.38 -13.89 3.43
C THR A 89 -0.66 -14.98 4.48
N PHE A 90 -1.63 -15.84 4.18
CA PHE A 90 -1.73 -17.16 4.83
C PHE A 90 -0.56 -18.07 4.40
N PHE A 91 -0.32 -19.11 5.20
CA PHE A 91 0.69 -20.13 4.95
C PHE A 91 0.25 -21.49 5.51
N CYS A 92 0.80 -22.58 4.97
CA CYS A 92 0.60 -23.91 5.52
C CYS A 92 1.35 -24.06 6.84
N THR A 93 0.67 -24.40 7.93
CA THR A 93 1.31 -24.54 9.25
C THR A 93 2.23 -25.75 9.38
N ARG A 94 2.22 -26.69 8.42
CA ARG A 94 3.11 -27.85 8.40
C ARG A 94 4.35 -27.62 7.55
N THR A 95 4.18 -27.11 6.33
CA THR A 95 5.29 -26.90 5.38
C THR A 95 5.84 -25.48 5.39
N LEU A 96 5.16 -24.56 6.07
CA LEU A 96 5.50 -23.13 6.18
C LEU A 96 5.57 -22.41 4.82
N LYS A 97 4.93 -22.98 3.80
CA LYS A 97 4.81 -22.40 2.46
C LYS A 97 3.63 -21.43 2.37
N PRO A 98 3.79 -20.23 1.81
CA PRO A 98 2.69 -19.28 1.60
C PRO A 98 1.63 -19.78 0.63
N THR A 99 0.41 -19.26 0.73
CA THR A 99 -0.66 -19.54 -0.23
C THR A 99 -0.83 -18.46 -1.30
N GLY A 100 -0.43 -17.22 -1.01
CA GLY A 100 -0.47 -16.09 -1.93
C GLY A 100 0.85 -15.86 -2.66
N ASP A 101 0.81 -15.14 -3.78
CA ASP A 101 2.00 -14.74 -4.52
C ASP A 101 2.90 -13.79 -3.69
N ILE A 102 4.21 -13.90 -3.85
CA ILE A 102 5.18 -12.98 -3.24
C ILE A 102 6.18 -12.55 -4.30
N VAL A 103 6.23 -11.24 -4.55
CA VAL A 103 7.25 -10.58 -5.38
C VAL A 103 7.93 -9.53 -4.53
N ILE A 104 9.26 -9.52 -4.56
CA ILE A 104 10.08 -8.53 -3.88
C ILE A 104 11.10 -8.03 -4.89
N ASP A 105 11.21 -6.71 -5.04
CA ASP A 105 12.11 -6.05 -5.99
C ASP A 105 12.02 -6.67 -7.40
N ARG A 106 10.79 -6.83 -7.91
CA ARG A 106 10.45 -7.42 -9.22
C ARG A 106 10.84 -8.88 -9.41
N ARG A 107 11.38 -9.53 -8.37
CA ARG A 107 11.69 -10.95 -8.37
C ARG A 107 10.54 -11.74 -7.78
N LEU A 108 10.02 -12.69 -8.55
CA LEU A 108 9.07 -13.67 -8.03
C LEU A 108 9.78 -14.57 -7.00
N VAL A 109 9.46 -14.38 -5.73
CA VAL A 109 9.99 -15.15 -4.60
C VAL A 109 9.16 -16.42 -4.41
N TRP A 110 7.84 -16.32 -4.57
CA TRP A 110 6.92 -17.44 -4.42
C TRP A 110 5.69 -17.28 -5.31
N LYS A 111 5.33 -18.35 -6.01
CA LYS A 111 4.05 -18.44 -6.75
C LYS A 111 3.02 -19.13 -5.87
N GLY A 112 2.03 -18.36 -5.43
CA GLY A 112 0.85 -18.84 -4.74
C GLY A 112 -0.27 -19.20 -5.71
N TYR A 113 -1.45 -19.49 -5.15
CA TYR A 113 -2.62 -19.95 -5.90
C TYR A 113 -3.95 -19.40 -5.37
N LEU A 114 -3.96 -18.62 -4.28
CA LEU A 114 -5.19 -18.09 -3.67
C LEU A 114 -5.27 -16.57 -3.70
N GLY A 115 -6.52 -16.10 -3.73
CA GLY A 115 -6.87 -14.76 -3.30
C GLY A 115 -6.68 -13.66 -4.34
N VAL A 116 -6.71 -12.45 -3.79
CA VAL A 116 -6.30 -11.21 -4.43
C VAL A 116 -4.93 -10.79 -3.89
N ALA A 117 -4.11 -10.19 -4.74
CA ALA A 117 -2.82 -9.63 -4.40
C ALA A 117 -2.87 -8.12 -4.40
N ILE A 118 -2.25 -7.51 -3.39
CA ILE A 118 -1.82 -6.13 -3.47
C ILE A 118 -0.53 -6.10 -4.28
N ALA A 119 -0.50 -5.29 -5.33
CA ALA A 119 0.61 -5.16 -6.25
C ALA A 119 1.04 -3.69 -6.32
N VAL A 120 2.31 -3.44 -6.03
CA VAL A 120 2.95 -2.13 -6.02
C VAL A 120 3.81 -2.02 -7.28
N ARG A 121 3.56 -1.00 -8.09
CA ARG A 121 4.42 -0.60 -9.21
C ARG A 121 5.24 0.63 -8.84
N GLU A 122 6.03 1.05 -9.81
CA GLU A 122 6.77 2.31 -9.81
C GLU A 122 5.89 3.48 -9.32
N ASN A 123 6.52 4.44 -8.66
CA ASN A 123 5.85 5.59 -8.05
C ASN A 123 4.78 5.24 -7.00
N ARG A 124 4.86 4.05 -6.38
CA ARG A 124 3.92 3.55 -5.36
C ARG A 124 2.50 3.42 -5.88
N PHE A 125 2.33 3.17 -7.18
CA PHE A 125 1.02 2.89 -7.75
C PHE A 125 0.55 1.51 -7.28
N ILE A 126 -0.57 1.48 -6.55
CA ILE A 126 -1.11 0.25 -5.95
C ILE A 126 -2.29 -0.25 -6.78
N SER A 127 -2.31 -1.56 -7.05
CA SER A 127 -3.41 -2.27 -7.69
C SER A 127 -3.78 -3.53 -6.90
N PHE A 128 -5.06 -3.92 -6.96
CA PHE A 128 -5.55 -5.17 -6.38
C PHE A 128 -5.91 -6.16 -7.48
N LEU A 129 -5.12 -7.22 -7.63
CA LEU A 129 -5.13 -8.12 -8.79
C LEU A 129 -5.40 -9.58 -8.38
N PRO A 130 -6.22 -10.35 -9.12
CA PRO A 130 -6.53 -11.74 -8.75
C PRO A 130 -5.32 -12.69 -8.94
N SER A 131 -4.80 -13.32 -7.88
CA SER A 131 -3.54 -14.09 -7.90
C SER A 131 -3.46 -15.22 -8.95
N ASN A 132 -4.60 -15.71 -9.44
CA ASN A 132 -4.73 -16.80 -10.40
C ASN A 132 -4.92 -16.37 -11.87
N ARG A 133 -4.72 -15.09 -12.20
CA ARG A 133 -4.90 -14.54 -13.57
C ARG A 133 -3.61 -14.07 -14.21
N SER A 134 -2.66 -14.99 -14.40
CA SER A 134 -1.38 -14.72 -15.08
C SER A 134 -1.51 -14.40 -16.57
N ASP A 135 -2.69 -14.63 -17.15
CA ASP A 135 -3.06 -14.23 -18.52
C ASP A 135 -3.16 -12.69 -18.66
N LEU A 136 -3.44 -11.97 -17.57
CA LEU A 136 -3.73 -10.54 -17.61
C LEU A 136 -2.51 -9.65 -17.33
N TYR A 137 -1.46 -10.18 -16.71
CA TYR A 137 -0.29 -9.41 -16.29
C TYR A 137 0.90 -10.33 -15.95
N ARG A 138 2.10 -9.75 -15.92
CA ARG A 138 3.31 -10.44 -15.47
C ARG A 138 3.79 -9.88 -14.14
N TRP A 139 4.11 -10.77 -13.20
CA TRP A 139 4.61 -10.37 -11.88
C TRP A 139 5.93 -9.60 -11.90
N SER A 140 6.72 -9.77 -12.96
CA SER A 140 7.93 -8.99 -13.23
C SER A 140 7.68 -7.49 -13.49
N ASP A 141 6.43 -7.09 -13.70
CA ASP A 141 6.05 -5.71 -14.01
C ASP A 141 5.76 -4.89 -12.75
N PHE A 142 5.80 -5.53 -11.58
CA PHE A 142 5.51 -4.95 -10.29
C PHE A 142 6.75 -5.04 -9.41
N ASP A 143 7.04 -3.97 -8.69
CA ASP A 143 8.18 -3.91 -7.78
C ASP A 143 7.94 -4.86 -6.61
N ASN A 144 6.72 -4.88 -6.08
CA ASN A 144 6.38 -5.69 -4.91
C ASN A 144 4.95 -6.23 -5.03
N VAL A 145 4.74 -7.49 -4.62
CA VAL A 145 3.42 -8.14 -4.65
C VAL A 145 3.24 -9.01 -3.41
N LEU A 146 2.05 -8.97 -2.80
CA LEU A 146 1.65 -9.88 -1.74
C LEU A 146 0.21 -10.36 -1.95
N GLY A 147 0.04 -11.66 -2.17
CA GLY A 147 -1.25 -12.34 -2.23
C GLY A 147 -1.81 -12.60 -0.83
N ALA A 148 -3.08 -12.26 -0.60
CA ALA A 148 -3.80 -12.61 0.61
C ALA A 148 -5.26 -12.91 0.27
N GLY A 149 -6.17 -11.96 0.51
CA GLY A 149 -7.60 -12.09 0.24
C GLY A 149 -8.40 -12.74 1.39
N PRO A 150 -9.71 -12.87 1.21
CA PRO A 150 -10.48 -12.48 0.03
C PRO A 150 -10.62 -10.96 -0.13
N SER A 151 -11.04 -10.50 -1.31
CA SER A 151 -11.44 -9.11 -1.53
C SER A 151 -12.64 -8.77 -0.65
N LEU A 152 -12.60 -7.59 -0.03
CA LEU A 152 -13.67 -7.08 0.83
C LEU A 152 -14.50 -6.02 0.14
N VAL A 153 -13.82 -5.04 -0.46
CA VAL A 153 -14.42 -3.90 -1.15
C VAL A 153 -13.69 -3.69 -2.48
N ARG A 154 -14.42 -3.45 -3.56
CA ARG A 154 -13.91 -3.05 -4.87
C ARG A 154 -14.80 -1.95 -5.42
N ASP A 155 -14.20 -0.86 -5.90
CA ASP A 155 -14.90 0.31 -6.45
C ASP A 155 -16.00 0.84 -5.53
N GLY A 156 -15.72 0.87 -4.22
CA GLY A 156 -16.67 1.31 -3.19
C GLY A 156 -17.80 0.32 -2.86
N LYS A 157 -17.85 -0.85 -3.50
CA LYS A 157 -18.87 -1.88 -3.29
C LYS A 157 -18.34 -3.07 -2.50
N ILE A 158 -19.16 -3.63 -1.63
CA ILE A 158 -18.84 -4.86 -0.88
C ILE A 158 -18.85 -6.04 -1.86
N VAL A 159 -17.78 -6.84 -1.88
CA VAL A 159 -17.56 -7.96 -2.83
C VAL A 159 -17.07 -9.24 -2.15
N VAL A 160 -17.51 -9.49 -0.92
CA VAL A 160 -17.03 -10.62 -0.09
C VAL A 160 -17.53 -11.95 -0.64
N VAL A 161 -16.76 -12.56 -1.54
CA VAL A 161 -17.06 -13.89 -2.09
C VAL A 161 -15.83 -14.81 -2.08
N PRO A 162 -15.33 -15.23 -0.89
CA PRO A 162 -14.08 -15.99 -0.77
C PRO A 162 -13.96 -17.20 -1.71
N ARG A 163 -15.06 -17.92 -1.98
CA ARG A 163 -15.04 -19.08 -2.89
C ARG A 163 -14.59 -18.73 -4.31
N LEU A 164 -14.95 -17.55 -4.83
CA LEU A 164 -14.52 -17.11 -6.17
C LEU A 164 -13.01 -16.82 -6.24
N GLU A 165 -12.38 -16.61 -5.09
CA GLU A 165 -10.94 -16.39 -4.97
C GLU A 165 -10.17 -17.65 -4.51
N GLY A 166 -10.82 -18.82 -4.62
CA GLY A 166 -10.21 -20.13 -4.35
C GLY A 166 -10.26 -20.57 -2.88
N PHE A 167 -10.84 -19.77 -1.98
CA PHE A 167 -10.97 -20.16 -0.58
C PHE A 167 -12.07 -21.19 -0.38
N LYS A 168 -11.68 -22.43 -0.04
CA LYS A 168 -12.61 -23.54 0.21
C LYS A 168 -13.06 -23.64 1.68
N SER A 169 -12.27 -23.08 2.60
CA SER A 169 -12.57 -23.11 4.03
C SER A 169 -13.71 -22.16 4.40
N SER A 170 -14.56 -22.55 5.34
CA SER A 170 -15.60 -21.68 5.91
C SER A 170 -15.06 -20.63 6.89
N VAL A 171 -13.77 -20.68 7.26
CA VAL A 171 -13.17 -19.80 8.28
C VAL A 171 -13.35 -18.31 7.98
N HIS A 172 -13.43 -17.94 6.69
CA HIS A 172 -13.66 -16.56 6.26
C HIS A 172 -15.03 -16.03 6.70
N TYR A 173 -16.03 -16.89 6.83
CA TYR A 173 -17.38 -16.55 7.30
C TYR A 173 -17.56 -16.67 8.82
N THR A 174 -16.51 -17.02 9.56
CA THR A 174 -16.59 -17.12 11.03
C THR A 174 -16.19 -15.82 11.72
N LYS A 175 -16.52 -15.68 13.00
CA LYS A 175 -16.11 -14.51 13.80
C LYS A 175 -14.63 -14.62 14.18
N ARG A 176 -13.77 -13.70 13.72
CA ARG A 176 -12.31 -13.68 14.04
C ARG A 176 -11.79 -12.25 14.10
N ILE A 177 -10.64 -12.05 14.76
CA ILE A 177 -9.84 -10.84 14.54
C ILE A 177 -9.44 -10.81 13.07
N ARG A 178 -9.59 -9.65 12.43
CA ARG A 178 -9.32 -9.48 11.00
C ARG A 178 -8.27 -8.40 10.79
N ALA A 179 -7.33 -8.70 9.90
CA ALA A 179 -6.40 -7.76 9.32
C ALA A 179 -6.81 -7.49 7.86
N ALA A 180 -6.67 -6.25 7.42
CA ALA A 180 -6.98 -5.85 6.06
C ALA A 180 -6.04 -4.74 5.58
N VAL A 181 -5.80 -4.74 4.28
CA VAL A 181 -5.13 -3.64 3.57
C VAL A 181 -6.09 -3.06 2.55
N GLY A 182 -6.17 -1.73 2.47
CA GLY A 182 -7.06 -1.02 1.54
C GLY A 182 -6.47 0.29 1.04
N LEU A 183 -6.98 0.81 -0.06
CA LEU A 183 -6.54 2.07 -0.66
C LEU A 183 -7.69 3.09 -0.64
N THR A 184 -7.40 4.33 -0.25
CA THR A 184 -8.35 5.44 -0.33
C THR A 184 -8.28 6.13 -1.69
N TYR A 185 -9.33 6.87 -2.05
CA TYR A 185 -9.34 7.72 -3.25
C TYR A 185 -8.29 8.85 -3.21
N THR A 186 -7.77 9.19 -2.03
CA THR A 186 -6.69 10.18 -1.83
C THR A 186 -5.28 9.57 -1.84
N ASN A 187 -5.13 8.37 -2.40
CA ASN A 187 -3.85 7.66 -2.50
C ASN A 187 -3.19 7.42 -1.12
N LYS A 188 -3.99 6.99 -0.15
CA LYS A 188 -3.50 6.54 1.17
C LYS A 188 -3.72 5.04 1.31
N LEU A 189 -2.67 4.33 1.72
CA LEU A 189 -2.76 2.91 2.08
C LEU A 189 -3.22 2.80 3.54
N LEU A 190 -4.18 1.92 3.78
CA LEU A 190 -4.72 1.62 5.11
C LEU A 190 -4.24 0.23 5.52
N LEU A 191 -3.68 0.11 6.72
CA LEU A 191 -3.47 -1.17 7.40
C LEU A 191 -4.40 -1.20 8.61
N ALA A 192 -5.39 -2.08 8.60
CA ALA A 192 -6.47 -2.10 9.58
C ALA A 192 -6.52 -3.45 10.30
N VAL A 193 -6.59 -3.42 11.64
CA VAL A 193 -6.78 -4.62 12.46
C VAL A 193 -7.94 -4.40 13.42
N THR A 194 -8.93 -5.29 13.43
CA THR A 194 -10.04 -5.22 14.38
C THR A 194 -9.57 -5.55 15.79
N THR A 195 -10.01 -4.82 16.80
CA THR A 195 -9.64 -5.11 18.20
C THR A 195 -10.47 -6.23 18.83
N ARG A 196 -11.55 -6.63 18.15
CA ARG A 196 -12.41 -7.74 18.56
C ARG A 196 -12.84 -8.58 17.35
N PRO A 197 -13.27 -9.83 17.57
CA PRO A 197 -13.71 -10.68 16.49
C PRO A 197 -14.92 -10.13 15.72
N VAL A 198 -14.87 -10.18 14.39
CA VAL A 198 -15.96 -9.78 13.48
C VAL A 198 -16.19 -10.84 12.40
N TYR A 199 -17.38 -10.81 11.80
CA TYR A 199 -17.70 -11.57 10.59
C TYR A 199 -17.22 -10.81 9.35
N LEU A 200 -16.91 -11.55 8.29
CA LEU A 200 -16.90 -11.01 6.94
C LEU A 200 -18.30 -11.33 6.39
N SER A 201 -19.20 -10.35 6.44
CA SER A 201 -20.59 -10.45 5.98
C SER A 201 -20.76 -9.72 4.67
#